data_AF-A0A0S8HIS3-F1
#
_entry.id   AF-A0A0S8HIS3-F1
#
_cell.length_a   1.000
_cell.length_b   1.000
_cell.length_c   1.000
_cell.angle_alpha   90.00
_cell.angle_beta   90.00
_cell.angle_gamma   90.00
#
_symmetry.space_group_name_H-M   'P 1'
#
loop_
_entity.id
_entity.type
_entity.pdbx_description
1 polymer ?
#
loop_
_entity_poly.entity_id
_entity_poly.type
_entity_poly.pdbx_seq_one_letter_code
_entity_poly.pdbx_strand_id
1 'polypeptide(L)'
;TYLSIFLMLGILSIFIGTIGLGILLARSILERRSEIGLLQALGYKQQVIYRIIFSEYFILLLAGILIGFLPAIISTLPSLLSRNTDVSVNNLLMILLFLIINSILWIGLFTRINIRKNLVAELRDE
;
A
#
# COMPACT_ATOMS: atom_id res chain seq x y z
N THR A 1 -25.58 21.65 2.19
CA THR A 1 -24.70 22.13 1.10
C THR A 1 -23.21 21.96 1.42
N TYR A 2 -22.69 22.41 2.57
CA TYR A 2 -21.28 22.20 2.96
C TYR A 2 -20.81 20.74 3.01
N LEU A 3 -21.67 19.83 3.51
CA LEU A 3 -21.36 18.39 3.57
C LEU A 3 -21.05 17.81 2.19
N SER A 4 -21.78 18.22 1.15
CA SER A 4 -21.57 17.74 -0.22
C SER A 4 -20.23 18.18 -0.80
N ILE A 5 -19.81 19.41 -0.52
CA ILE A 5 -18.50 19.93 -0.96
C ILE A 5 -17.38 19.18 -0.22
N PHE A 6 -17.53 18.97 1.09
CA PHE A 6 -16.57 18.20 1.88
C PHE A 6 -16.42 16.75 1.38
N LEU A 7 -17.54 16.09 1.07
CA LEU A 7 -17.54 14.73 0.50
C LEU A 7 -16.89 14.69 -0.88
N MET A 8 -17.18 15.67 -1.74
CA MET A 8 -16.57 15.78 -3.07
C MET A 8 -15.04 15.95 -2.99
N LEU A 9 -14.56 16.78 -2.06
CA LEU A 9 -13.12 16.93 -1.78
C LEU A 9 -12.52 15.64 -1.23
N GLY A 10 -13.21 14.93 -0.34
CA GLY A 10 -12.76 13.64 0.18
C GLY A 10 -12.59 12.59 -0.92
N ILE A 11 -13.53 12.52 -1.87
CA ILE A 11 -13.44 11.62 -3.03
C ILE A 11 -12.23 11.99 -3.90
N LEU A 12 -11.99 13.27 -4.14
CA LEU A 12 -10.81 13.74 -4.88
C LEU A 12 -9.50 13.38 -4.18
N SER A 13 -9.41 13.53 -2.85
CA SER A 13 -8.24 13.12 -2.08
C SER A 13 -7.95 11.62 -2.25
N ILE A 14 -8.98 10.78 -2.26
CA ILE A 14 -8.84 9.34 -2.49
C ILE A 14 -8.34 9.06 -3.91
N PHE A 15 -8.88 9.74 -4.92
CA PHE A 15 -8.42 9.62 -6.31
C PHE A 15 -6.94 10.00 -6.45
N ILE A 16 -6.56 11.16 -5.92
CA ILE A 16 -5.18 11.67 -5.96
C ILE A 16 -4.24 10.72 -5.22
N GLY A 17 -4.64 10.25 -4.04
CA GLY A 17 -3.86 9.28 -3.26
C GLY A 17 -3.64 7.97 -4.01
N THR A 18 -4.68 7.45 -4.68
CA THR A 18 -4.60 6.19 -5.45
C THR A 18 -3.65 6.31 -6.63
N ILE A 19 -3.72 7.42 -7.39
CA ILE A 19 -2.81 7.69 -8.51
C ILE A 19 -1.37 7.85 -8.00
N GLY A 20 -1.17 8.61 -6.92
CA GLY A 20 0.14 8.81 -6.32
C GLY A 20 0.79 7.50 -5.87
N LEU A 21 0.01 6.59 -5.26
CA LEU A 21 0.48 5.25 -4.91
C LEU A 21 0.87 4.42 -6.14
N GLY A 22 0.08 4.48 -7.21
CA GLY A 22 0.42 3.80 -8.47
C GLY A 22 1.75 4.27 -9.06
N ILE A 23 1.98 5.59 -9.08
CA ILE A 23 3.23 6.19 -9.57
C ILE A 23 4.41 5.79 -8.66
N LEU A 24 4.22 5.84 -7.33
CA LEU A 24 5.25 5.46 -6.36
C LEU A 24 5.68 4.00 -6.55
N LEU A 25 4.71 3.10 -6.72
CA LEU A 25 4.99 1.68 -6.96
C LEU A 25 5.74 1.47 -8.29
N ALA A 26 5.31 2.13 -9.37
CA ALA A 26 6.00 2.05 -10.65
C ALA A 26 7.46 2.54 -10.55
N ARG A 27 7.68 3.68 -9.90
CA ARG A 27 9.02 4.23 -9.66
C ARG A 27 9.89 3.28 -8.84
N SER A 28 9.35 2.77 -7.74
CA SER A 28 10.05 1.84 -6.83
C SER A 28 10.52 0.58 -7.56
N ILE A 29 9.76 0.08 -8.52
CA ILE A 29 10.13 -1.11 -9.30
C ILE A 29 11.22 -0.77 -10.32
N LEU A 30 11.13 0.38 -11.00
CA LEU A 30 12.14 0.85 -11.95
C LEU A 30 13.50 1.03 -11.27
N GLU A 31 13.54 1.64 -10.09
CA GLU A 31 14.77 1.88 -9.31
C GLU A 31 15.46 0.59 -8.87
N ARG A 32 14.73 -0.52 -8.75
CA ARG A 32 15.24 -1.80 -8.21
C ARG A 32 15.48 -2.88 -9.26
N ARG A 33 15.40 -2.52 -10.55
CA ARG A 33 15.66 -3.45 -11.66
C ARG A 33 17.08 -4.00 -11.63
N SER A 34 18.07 -3.17 -11.29
CA SER A 34 19.47 -3.58 -11.18
C SER A 34 19.69 -4.62 -10.08
N GLU A 35 19.08 -4.43 -8.90
CA GLU A 35 19.15 -5.38 -7.78
C GLU A 35 18.55 -6.74 -8.16
N ILE A 36 17.38 -6.73 -8.80
CA ILE A 36 16.69 -7.96 -9.23
C ILE A 36 17.52 -8.70 -10.30
N GLY A 37 18.11 -7.97 -11.26
CA GLY A 37 19.01 -8.53 -12.28
C GLY A 37 20.25 -9.18 -11.67
N LEU A 38 20.88 -8.53 -10.68
CA LEU A 38 22.03 -9.08 -9.96
C LEU A 38 21.67 -10.35 -9.18
N LEU A 39 20.53 -10.35 -8.47
CA LEU A 39 20.06 -11.53 -7.74
C LEU A 39 19.79 -12.70 -8.70
N GLN A 40 19.24 -12.43 -9.89
CA GLN A 40 19.04 -13.48 -10.90
C GLN A 40 20.36 -13.98 -11.50
N ALA A 41 21.32 -13.10 -11.77
CA ALA A 41 22.64 -13.49 -12.25
C ALA A 41 23.40 -14.35 -11.22
N LEU A 42 23.15 -14.13 -9.93
CA LEU A 42 23.64 -14.98 -8.83
C LEU A 42 22.88 -16.31 -8.67
N GLY A 43 21.86 -16.57 -9.50
CA GLY A 43 21.10 -17.83 -9.49
C GLY A 43 19.96 -17.90 -8.47
N TYR A 44 19.53 -16.77 -7.89
CA TYR A 44 18.40 -16.78 -6.95
C TYR A 44 17.09 -17.17 -7.63
N LYS A 45 16.34 -18.06 -6.98
CA LYS A 45 15.00 -18.47 -7.43
C LYS A 45 14.02 -17.30 -7.32
N GLN A 46 13.09 -17.16 -8.27
CA GLN A 46 12.04 -16.13 -8.27
C GLN A 46 11.21 -16.08 -6.97
N GLN A 47 11.05 -17.22 -6.28
CA GLN A 47 10.36 -17.30 -4.99
C GLN A 47 11.11 -16.54 -3.87
N VAL A 48 12.44 -16.56 -3.88
CA VAL A 48 13.26 -15.85 -2.89
C VAL A 48 13.18 -14.35 -3.13
N ILE A 49 13.29 -13.93 -4.40
CA ILE A 49 13.13 -12.52 -4.81
C ILE A 49 11.74 -12.01 -4.41
N TYR A 50 10.69 -12.80 -4.65
CA TYR A 50 9.33 -12.47 -4.22
C TYR A 50 9.25 -12.23 -2.71
N ARG A 51 9.84 -13.11 -1.90
CA ARG A 51 9.79 -13.00 -0.43
C ARG A 51 10.51 -11.75 0.09
N ILE A 52 11.65 -11.41 -0.50
CA ILE A 52 12.41 -10.21 -0.15
C ILE A 52 11.57 -8.96 -0.42
N ILE A 53 11.08 -8.82 -1.66
CA ILE A 53 10.31 -7.64 -2.08
C ILE A 53 9.00 -7.53 -1.29
N PHE A 54 8.30 -8.66 -1.08
CA PHE A 54 7.08 -8.68 -0.28
C PHE A 54 7.34 -8.21 1.16
N SER A 55 8.44 -8.66 1.79
CA SER A 55 8.78 -8.26 3.15
C SER A 55 9.03 -6.76 3.27
N GLU A 56 9.67 -6.14 2.28
CA GLU A 56 9.90 -4.70 2.30
C GLU A 56 8.61 -3.89 2.16
N TYR A 57 7.75 -4.23 1.19
CA TYR A 57 6.46 -3.56 1.08
C TYR A 57 5.57 -3.82 2.30
N PHE A 58 5.70 -4.97 2.94
CA PHE A 58 5.00 -5.26 4.19
C PHE A 58 5.50 -4.38 5.34
N ILE A 59 6.81 -4.16 5.46
CA ILE A 59 7.39 -3.23 6.45
C ILE A 59 6.92 -1.80 6.18
N LEU A 60 6.91 -1.36 4.92
CA LEU A 60 6.39 -0.05 4.52
C LEU A 60 4.91 0.10 4.86
N LEU A 61 4.12 -0.95 4.62
CA LEU A 61 2.70 -0.99 4.99
C LEU A 61 2.51 -0.85 6.50
N LEU A 62 3.26 -1.60 7.31
CA LEU A 62 3.19 -1.49 8.76
C LEU A 62 3.60 -0.09 9.25
N ALA A 63 4.68 0.47 8.70
CA ALA A 63 5.11 1.82 9.03
C ALA A 63 4.04 2.86 8.68
N GLY A 64 3.45 2.76 7.48
CA GLY A 64 2.36 3.64 7.05
C GLY A 64 1.11 3.52 7.93
N ILE A 65 0.72 2.30 8.29
CA ILE A 65 -0.39 2.05 9.21
C ILE A 65 -0.10 2.69 10.56
N LEU A 66 1.08 2.48 11.15
CA LEU A 66 1.43 3.09 12.43
C LEU A 66 1.37 4.61 12.35
N ILE A 67 2.03 5.21 11.35
CA ILE A 67 2.09 6.66 11.18
C ILE A 67 0.70 7.27 10.96
N GLY A 68 -0.22 6.58 10.28
CA GLY A 68 -1.59 7.06 10.09
C GLY A 68 -2.53 6.77 11.27
N PHE A 69 -2.39 5.61 11.89
CA PHE A 69 -3.29 5.12 12.93
C PHE A 69 -3.07 5.83 14.27
N LEU A 70 -1.82 6.09 14.65
CA LEU A 70 -1.47 6.82 15.86
C LEU A 70 -2.17 8.20 15.96
N PRO A 71 -2.02 9.12 14.99
CA PRO A 71 -2.70 10.41 15.02
C PRO A 71 -4.22 10.28 14.85
N ALA A 72 -4.70 9.29 14.09
CA ALA A 72 -6.13 9.04 13.94
C ALA A 72 -6.78 8.68 15.28
N ILE A 73 -6.16 7.81 16.09
CA ILE A 73 -6.65 7.49 17.44
C ILE A 73 -6.60 8.73 18.32
N ILE A 74 -5.47 9.44 18.38
CA ILE A 74 -5.31 10.60 19.25
C ILE A 74 -6.39 11.66 18.96
N SER A 75 -6.71 11.88 17.68
CA SER A 75 -7.72 12.83 17.22
C SER A 75 -9.16 12.36 17.50
N THR A 76 -9.44 11.05 17.38
CA THR A 76 -10.79 10.48 17.56
C THR A 76 -11.09 10.07 18.99
N LEU A 77 -10.09 9.91 19.86
CA LEU A 77 -10.26 9.58 21.27
C LEU A 77 -11.26 10.49 22.01
N PRO A 78 -11.21 11.84 21.91
CA PRO A 78 -12.19 12.70 22.56
C PRO A 78 -13.61 12.54 22.01
N SER A 79 -13.78 12.19 20.73
CA SER A 79 -15.10 11.97 20.11
C SER A 79 -15.72 10.62 20.51
N LEU A 80 -14.90 9.64 20.84
CA LEU A 80 -15.34 8.33 21.36
C LEU A 80 -15.71 8.39 22.85
N LEU A 81 -15.04 9.26 23.62
CA LEU A 81 -15.32 9.48 25.04
C LEU A 81 -16.58 10.33 25.26
N SER A 82 -16.95 11.17 24.28
CA SER A 82 -18.19 11.94 24.34
C SER A 82 -19.37 11.03 23.97
N ARG A 83 -20.35 10.93 24.88
CA ARG A 83 -21.47 9.96 24.82
C ARG A 83 -22.53 10.24 23.73
N ASN A 84 -22.24 11.15 22.79
CA ASN A 84 -23.17 11.65 21.78
C ASN A 84 -22.84 11.17 20.35
N THR A 85 -22.02 10.13 20.22
CA THR A 85 -21.53 9.68 18.91
C THR A 85 -21.99 8.25 18.65
N ASP A 86 -22.84 8.04 17.64
CA ASP A 86 -23.35 6.73 17.21
C ASP A 86 -22.29 5.84 16.50
N VAL A 87 -21.01 6.21 16.59
CA VAL A 87 -19.93 5.53 15.87
C VAL A 87 -19.47 4.32 16.66
N SER A 88 -19.87 3.14 16.19
CA SER A 88 -19.45 1.86 16.76
C SER A 88 -17.97 1.58 16.51
N VAL A 89 -17.21 1.36 17.58
CA VAL A 89 -15.79 0.95 17.53
C VAL A 89 -15.60 -0.32 16.70
N ASN A 90 -16.58 -1.21 16.71
CA ASN A 90 -16.57 -2.43 15.89
C ASN A 90 -16.52 -2.11 14.39
N ASN A 91 -17.27 -1.10 13.93
CA ASN A 91 -17.27 -0.71 12.52
C ASN A 91 -15.92 -0.12 12.10
N LEU A 92 -15.27 0.65 12.98
CA LEU A 92 -13.93 1.18 12.73
C LEU A 92 -12.90 0.06 12.61
N LEU A 93 -12.95 -0.93 13.51
CA LEU A 93 -12.08 -2.10 13.44
C LEU A 93 -12.30 -2.91 12.16
N MET A 94 -13.56 -3.11 11.75
CA MET A 94 -13.89 -3.79 10.49
C MET A 94 -13.34 -3.07 9.27
N ILE A 95 -13.49 -1.75 9.19
CA ILE A 95 -12.95 -0.94 8.07
C ILE A 95 -11.42 -1.02 8.04
N LEU A 96 -10.76 -0.93 9.20
CA LEU A 96 -9.32 -1.00 9.30
C LEU A 96 -8.79 -2.38 8.89
N LEU A 97 -9.40 -3.47 9.36
CA LEU A 97 -9.08 -4.83 8.93
C LEU A 97 -9.27 -5.01 7.42
N PHE A 98 -10.38 -4.52 6.88
CA PHE A 98 -10.65 -4.59 5.45
C PHE A 98 -9.58 -3.85 4.62
N LEU A 99 -9.16 -2.66 5.07
CA LEU A 99 -8.08 -1.89 4.45
C LEU A 99 -6.75 -2.65 4.46
N ILE A 100 -6.36 -3.20 5.62
CA ILE A 100 -5.12 -3.97 5.76
C ILE A 100 -5.12 -5.18 4.83
N ILE A 101 -6.22 -5.94 4.83
CA ILE A 101 -6.37 -7.11 3.95
C ILE A 101 -6.26 -6.69 2.49
N ASN A 102 -6.95 -5.62 2.09
CA ASN A 102 -6.91 -5.11 0.73
C ASN A 102 -5.48 -4.72 0.31
N SER A 103 -4.76 -4.00 1.15
CA SER A 103 -3.39 -3.59 0.86
C SER A 103 -2.42 -4.78 0.78
N ILE A 104 -2.53 -5.78 1.66
CA ILE A 104 -1.72 -7.01 1.58
C ILE A 104 -2.00 -7.77 0.28
N LEU A 105 -3.27 -7.87 -0.12
CA LEU A 105 -3.66 -8.47 -1.40
C LEU A 105 -3.04 -7.74 -2.58
N TRP A 106 -3.09 -6.41 -2.59
CA TRP A 106 -2.47 -5.58 -3.63
C TRP A 106 -0.95 -5.74 -3.68
N ILE A 107 -0.26 -5.71 -2.53
CA ILE A 107 1.19 -5.92 -2.47
C ILE A 107 1.54 -7.28 -3.07
N GLY A 108 0.83 -8.34 -2.67
CA GLY A 108 1.04 -9.70 -3.19
C GLY A 108 0.78 -9.82 -4.70
N LEU A 109 -0.23 -9.11 -5.21
CA LEU A 109 -0.59 -9.11 -6.62
C LEU A 109 0.42 -8.32 -7.47
N PHE A 110 0.80 -7.11 -7.05
CA PHE A 110 1.80 -6.28 -7.74
C PHE A 110 3.18 -6.92 -7.76
N THR A 111 3.63 -7.51 -6.66
CA THR A 111 4.91 -8.24 -6.59
C THR A 111 4.94 -9.43 -7.54
N ARG A 112 3.85 -10.21 -7.63
CA ARG A 112 3.75 -11.32 -8.59
C ARG A 112 3.74 -10.85 -10.05
N ILE A 113 2.98 -9.81 -10.38
CA ILE A 113 2.88 -9.31 -11.76
C ILE A 113 4.23 -8.81 -12.26
N ASN A 114 4.97 -8.05 -11.44
CA ASN A 114 6.22 -7.43 -11.86
C ASN A 114 7.38 -8.41 -11.97
N ILE A 115 7.49 -9.40 -11.07
CA ILE A 115 8.51 -10.45 -11.18
C ILE A 115 8.29 -11.33 -12.42
N ARG A 116 7.03 -11.54 -12.83
CA ARG A 116 6.69 -12.32 -14.03
C ARG A 116 6.86 -11.56 -15.33
N LYS A 117 6.73 -10.22 -15.31
CA LYS A 117 6.67 -9.43 -16.54
C LYS A 117 8.01 -9.10 -17.16
N ASN A 118 9.15 -9.09 -16.45
CA ASN A 118 10.39 -8.84 -17.16
C ASN A 118 11.67 -9.22 -16.44
N LEU A 119 12.42 -10.12 -17.06
CA LEU A 119 13.89 -10.04 -17.16
C LEU A 119 14.40 -10.59 -18.50
N VAL A 120 13.62 -11.43 -19.19
CA VAL A 120 14.03 -12.02 -20.48
C VAL A 120 13.66 -11.16 -21.71
N ALA A 121 12.62 -10.32 -21.63
CA ALA A 121 12.22 -9.52 -22.79
C ALA A 121 13.01 -8.20 -22.90
N GLU A 122 13.48 -7.64 -21.79
CA GLU A 122 14.16 -6.33 -21.79
C GLU A 122 15.69 -6.40 -22.01
N LEU A 123 16.32 -7.55 -21.76
CA LEU A 123 17.71 -7.82 -22.17
C LEU A 123 17.85 -8.12 -23.68
N ARG A 124 16.74 -8.11 -24.42
CA ARG A 124 16.72 -8.36 -25.87
C ARG A 124 16.61 -7.06 -26.69
N ASP A 125 16.43 -5.92 -26.02
CA ASP A 125 16.32 -4.58 -26.61
C ASP A 125 17.55 -3.69 -26.30
N GLU A 126 18.60 -4.25 -25.67
CA GLU A 126 19.98 -3.69 -25.64
C GLU A 126 20.90 -4.55 -26.50
#